data_AF-A0A7X0AAH0-F1
#
_entry.id   AF-A0A7X0AAH0-F1
#
_cell.length_a   1.000
_cell.length_b   1.000
_cell.length_c   1.000
_cell.angle_alpha   90.00
_cell.angle_beta   90.00
_cell.angle_gamma   90.00
#
_symmetry.space_group_name_H-M   'P 1'
#
loop_
_entity.id
_entity.type
_entity.pdbx_description
1 polymer ?
#
loop_
_entity_poly.entity_id
_entity_poly.type
_entity_poly.pdbx_seq_one_letter_code
_entity_poly.pdbx_strand_id
1 'polypeptide(L)'
;MNDTFHMGYDLEQAGFDFAAVNKRNNHNIELLKGIADDFVKASIHKAGIKCDKEEIFYSFYEALPALTIAEPILILYVNSSSAITIKFINRLNPLFGNLFIEELSKA
;
A
#
# COMPACT_ATOMS: atom_id res chain seq x y z
N MET A 1 0.65 -12.78 -18.65
CA MET A 1 -0.04 -12.84 -17.34
C MET A 1 0.40 -11.61 -16.57
N ASN A 2 -0.53 -10.91 -15.90
CA ASN A 2 -0.13 -9.87 -14.95
C ASN A 2 0.39 -10.60 -13.72
N ASP A 3 1.68 -10.91 -13.71
CA ASP A 3 2.33 -11.69 -12.64
C ASP A 3 2.40 -10.93 -11.31
N THR A 4 1.86 -9.70 -11.28
CA THR A 4 1.86 -8.81 -10.13
C THR A 4 0.54 -8.05 -10.01
N PHE A 5 -0.01 -7.99 -8.81
CA PHE A 5 -1.09 -7.09 -8.40
C PHE A 5 -0.52 -5.97 -7.55
N HIS A 6 -1.06 -4.75 -7.69
CA HIS A 6 -0.63 -3.62 -6.89
C HIS A 6 -1.76 -2.65 -6.59
N MET A 7 -1.63 -1.90 -5.49
CA MET A 7 -2.54 -0.82 -5.10
C MET A 7 -1.77 0.32 -4.44
N GLY A 8 -2.18 1.55 -4.75
CA GLY A 8 -1.69 2.77 -4.11
C GLY A 8 -2.64 3.27 -3.01
N TYR A 9 -2.07 3.82 -1.94
CA TYR A 9 -2.78 4.44 -0.82
C TYR A 9 -2.14 5.79 -0.50
N ASP A 10 -2.92 6.87 -0.51
CA ASP A 10 -2.46 8.20 -0.09
C ASP A 10 -2.56 8.29 1.45
N LEU A 11 -1.44 8.11 2.14
CA LEU A 11 -1.40 8.07 3.60
C LEU A 11 -1.71 9.45 4.22
N GLU A 12 -1.33 10.53 3.55
CA GLU A 12 -1.66 11.89 4.02
C GLU A 12 -3.17 12.13 4.00
N GLN A 13 -3.85 11.74 2.91
CA GLN A 13 -5.32 11.84 2.84
C GLN A 13 -6.03 10.88 3.79
N ALA A 14 -5.46 9.69 4.02
CA ALA A 14 -5.97 8.74 5.01
C ALA A 14 -5.77 9.21 6.46
N GLY A 15 -5.09 10.34 6.69
CA GLY A 15 -4.86 10.92 8.01
C GLY A 15 -3.72 10.26 8.78
N PHE A 16 -2.74 9.69 8.09
CA PHE A 16 -1.54 9.11 8.71
C PHE A 16 -0.71 10.19 9.40
N ASP A 17 -0.31 9.94 10.64
CA ASP A 17 0.52 10.85 11.44
C ASP A 17 2.01 10.62 11.15
N PHE A 18 2.54 11.39 10.21
CA PHE A 18 3.96 11.35 9.83
C PHE A 18 4.91 11.77 10.95
N ALA A 19 4.46 12.61 11.90
CA ALA A 19 5.28 13.02 13.03
C ALA A 19 5.49 11.87 14.03
N ALA A 20 4.65 10.84 13.97
CA ALA A 20 4.71 9.67 14.82
C ALA A 20 5.23 8.40 14.14
N VAL A 21 5.84 8.47 12.95
CA VAL A 21 6.43 7.31 12.23
C VAL A 21 7.39 6.50 13.12
N ASN A 22 8.25 7.20 13.87
CA ASN A 22 9.25 6.58 14.74
C ASN A 22 8.74 6.32 16.16
N LYS A 23 7.43 6.42 16.39
CA LYS A 23 6.79 6.23 17.68
C LYS A 23 5.69 5.20 17.54
N ARG A 24 5.41 4.49 18.64
CA ARG A 24 4.22 3.65 18.69
C ARG A 24 2.98 4.55 18.68
N ASN A 25 2.28 4.59 17.54
CA ASN A 25 1.06 5.35 17.35
C ASN A 25 -0.07 4.39 16.96
N ASN A 26 -1.09 4.27 17.83
CA ASN A 26 -2.19 3.33 17.64
C ASN A 26 -3.02 3.65 16.39
N HIS A 27 -3.21 4.94 16.06
CA HIS A 27 -3.93 5.38 14.87
C HIS A 27 -3.22 4.94 13.59
N ASN A 28 -1.91 5.17 13.49
CA ASN A 28 -1.13 4.69 12.34
C ASN A 28 -1.17 3.17 12.20
N ILE A 29 -1.10 2.44 13.33
CA ILE A 29 -1.19 0.98 13.33
C ILE A 29 -2.58 0.52 12.85
N GLU A 30 -3.66 1.14 13.30
CA GLU A 30 -5.04 0.83 12.87
C GLU A 30 -5.25 1.14 11.39
N LEU A 31 -4.72 2.26 10.90
CA LEU A 31 -4.74 2.63 9.50
C LEU A 31 -4.03 1.60 8.63
N LEU A 32 -2.80 1.23 8.98
CA LEU A 32 -2.04 0.19 8.26
C LEU A 32 -2.74 -1.17 8.31
N LYS A 33 -3.44 -1.49 9.41
CA LYS A 33 -4.27 -2.70 9.47
C LYS A 33 -5.41 -2.68 8.46
N GLY A 34 -6.12 -1.55 8.37
CA GLY A 34 -7.18 -1.38 7.38
C GLY A 34 -6.65 -1.53 5.95
N ILE A 35 -5.50 -0.93 5.64
CA ILE A 35 -4.84 -1.06 4.34
C ILE A 35 -4.48 -2.52 4.03
N ALA A 36 -3.88 -3.25 4.99
CA ALA A 36 -3.53 -4.64 4.78
C ALA A 36 -4.77 -5.52 4.51
N ASP A 37 -5.84 -5.33 5.30
CA ASP A 37 -7.09 -6.08 5.11
C ASP A 37 -7.76 -5.78 3.76
N ASP A 38 -7.73 -4.53 3.32
CA ASP A 38 -8.23 -4.11 2.00
C ASP A 38 -7.41 -4.74 0.87
N PHE A 39 -6.08 -4.65 0.95
CA PHE A 39 -5.17 -5.21 -0.05
C PHE A 39 -5.33 -6.72 -0.19
N VAL A 40 -5.45 -7.46 0.93
CA VAL A 40 -5.67 -8.91 0.93
C VAL A 40 -6.95 -9.29 0.19
N LYS A 41 -8.05 -8.56 0.46
CA LYS A 41 -9.32 -8.78 -0.21
C LYS A 41 -9.23 -8.46 -1.70
N ALA A 42 -8.57 -7.37 -2.05
CA ALA A 42 -8.44 -6.93 -3.43
C ALA A 42 -7.53 -7.86 -4.24
N SER A 43 -6.40 -8.32 -3.69
CA SER A 43 -5.46 -9.21 -4.39
C SER A 43 -6.12 -10.54 -4.74
N ILE A 44 -6.89 -11.12 -3.82
CA ILE A 44 -7.59 -12.38 -4.10
C ILE A 44 -8.76 -12.17 -5.05
N HIS A 45 -9.54 -11.10 -4.90
CA HIS A 45 -10.75 -10.88 -5.69
C HIS A 45 -10.43 -10.43 -7.13
N LYS A 46 -9.45 -9.55 -7.30
CA LYS A 46 -9.12 -8.95 -8.60
C LYS A 46 -8.03 -9.71 -9.37
N ALA A 47 -7.11 -10.37 -8.67
CA ALA A 47 -5.97 -11.05 -9.29
C ALA A 47 -5.87 -12.55 -8.98
N GLY A 48 -6.71 -13.09 -8.08
CA GLY A 48 -6.61 -14.48 -7.64
C GLY A 48 -5.36 -14.79 -6.81
N ILE A 49 -4.64 -13.76 -6.34
CA ILE A 49 -3.39 -13.89 -5.59
C ILE A 49 -3.71 -13.84 -4.10
N LYS A 50 -3.37 -14.92 -3.39
CA LYS A 50 -3.40 -14.95 -1.92
C LYS A 50 -2.18 -14.20 -1.39
N CYS A 51 -2.37 -13.35 -0.40
CA CYS A 51 -1.29 -12.78 0.38
C CYS A 51 -1.53 -13.04 1.87
N ASP A 52 -0.42 -13.15 2.61
CA ASP A 52 -0.46 -13.23 4.04
C ASP A 52 -0.50 -11.83 4.63
N LYS A 53 -1.50 -11.59 5.48
CA LYS A 53 -1.64 -10.32 6.16
C LYS A 53 -0.48 -10.05 7.13
N GLU A 54 0.04 -11.09 7.77
CA GLU A 54 1.17 -10.96 8.69
C GLU A 54 2.44 -10.53 7.94
N GLU A 55 2.65 -11.04 6.73
CA GLU A 55 3.76 -10.66 5.85
C GLU A 55 3.67 -9.19 5.41
N ILE A 56 2.46 -8.69 5.14
CA ILE A 56 2.23 -7.26 4.85
C ILE A 56 2.60 -6.40 6.07
N PHE A 57 2.19 -6.80 7.28
CA PHE A 57 2.56 -6.06 8.49
C PHE A 57 4.06 -6.05 8.73
N TYR A 58 4.71 -7.19 8.56
CA TYR A 58 6.17 -7.27 8.67
C TYR A 58 6.83 -6.31 7.67
N SER A 59 6.38 -6.34 6.41
CA SER A 59 6.86 -5.44 5.36
C SER A 59 6.63 -3.96 5.70
N PHE A 60 5.51 -3.61 6.35
CA PHE A 60 5.30 -2.24 6.84
C PHE A 60 6.35 -1.85 7.88
N TYR A 61 6.63 -2.69 8.87
CA TYR A 61 7.61 -2.36 9.91
C TYR A 61 9.02 -2.16 9.34
N GLU A 62 9.39 -2.94 8.31
CA GLU A 62 10.67 -2.76 7.62
C GLU A 62 10.70 -1.48 6.77
N ALA A 63 9.58 -1.12 6.14
CA ALA A 63 9.50 0.02 5.23
C ALA A 63 9.28 1.36 5.96
N LEU A 64 8.62 1.37 7.12
CA LEU A 64 8.25 2.57 7.89
C LEU A 64 9.40 3.56 8.13
N PRO A 65 10.65 3.14 8.43
CA PRO A 65 11.76 4.08 8.60
C PRO A 65 12.08 4.92 7.36
N ALA A 66 11.72 4.45 6.16
CA ALA A 66 11.89 5.18 4.90
C ALA A 66 10.69 6.10 4.57
N LEU A 67 9.57 5.99 5.29
CA LEU A 67 8.39 6.79 5.05
C LEU A 67 8.62 8.25 5.48
N THR A 68 8.37 9.17 4.55
CA THR A 68 8.45 10.61 4.82
C THR A 68 7.19 11.32 4.31
N ILE A 69 6.89 12.49 4.86
CA ILE A 69 5.77 13.32 4.37
C ILE A 69 5.97 13.77 2.91
N ALA A 70 7.22 13.81 2.42
CA ALA A 70 7.51 14.12 1.03
C ALA A 70 7.08 12.98 0.08
N GLU A 71 7.01 11.75 0.58
CA GLU A 71 6.63 10.55 -0.17
C GLU A 71 5.44 9.83 0.49
N PRO A 72 4.26 10.47 0.55
CA PRO A 72 3.15 10.00 1.36
C PRO A 72 2.36 8.85 0.71
N ILE A 73 2.70 8.47 -0.52
CA ILE A 73 1.94 7.47 -1.27
C ILE A 73 2.57 6.11 -1.06
N LEU A 74 1.88 5.25 -0.32
CA LEU A 74 2.22 3.85 -0.13
C LEU A 74 1.77 3.04 -1.33
N ILE A 75 2.64 2.22 -1.90
CA ILE A 75 2.28 1.26 -2.93
C ILE A 75 2.60 -0.14 -2.43
N LEU A 76 1.58 -0.98 -2.38
CA LEU A 76 1.70 -2.41 -2.12
C LEU A 76 1.73 -3.17 -3.43
N TYR A 77 2.70 -4.08 -3.57
CA TYR A 77 2.80 -5.03 -4.66
C TYR A 77 2.78 -6.44 -4.11
N VAL A 78 2.09 -7.35 -4.81
CA VAL A 78 2.18 -8.78 -4.58
C VAL A 78 2.34 -9.48 -5.90
N ASN A 79 3.27 -10.44 -5.98
CA ASN A 79 3.43 -11.26 -7.18
C ASN A 79 2.67 -12.59 -7.06
N SER A 80 2.61 -13.36 -8.14
CA SER A 80 1.97 -14.69 -8.15
C SER A 80 2.60 -15.70 -7.17
N SER A 81 3.83 -15.44 -6.71
CA SER A 81 4.52 -16.22 -5.68
C SER A 81 4.22 -15.70 -4.26
N SER A 82 3.23 -14.82 -4.11
CA SER A 82 2.82 -14.18 -2.86
C SER A 82 3.86 -13.26 -2.20
N ALA A 83 4.98 -12.96 -2.85
CA ALA A 83 5.98 -12.07 -2.29
C ALA A 83 5.48 -10.62 -2.27
N ILE A 84 5.56 -9.99 -1.09
CA ILE A 84 5.16 -8.60 -0.87
C ILE A 84 6.32 -7.64 -1.14
N THR A 85 6.01 -6.50 -1.75
CA THR A 85 6.95 -5.39 -1.86
C THR A 85 6.23 -4.08 -1.57
N ILE A 86 6.89 -3.21 -0.81
CA ILE A 86 6.38 -1.90 -0.45
C ILE A 86 7.26 -0.83 -1.09
N LYS A 87 6.63 0.19 -1.67
CA LYS A 87 7.32 1.40 -2.12
C LYS A 87 6.58 2.63 -1.64
N PHE A 88 7.34 3.70 -1.41
CA PHE A 88 6.81 5.03 -1.18
C PHE A 88 7.15 5.92 -2.36
N ILE A 89 6.19 6.73 -2.79
CA ILE A 89 6.40 7.73 -3.83
C ILE A 89 5.80 9.07 -3.39
N ASN A 90 6.31 10.15 -3.97
CA ASN A 90 5.67 11.45 -3.91
C ASN A 90 4.55 11.57 -4.97
N ARG A 91 3.63 12.52 -4.79
CA ARG A 91 2.52 12.78 -5.73
C ARG A 91 2.98 13.29 -7.11
N LEU A 92 4.21 13.79 -7.21
CA LEU A 92 4.81 14.25 -8.47
C LEU A 92 5.36 13.08 -9.30
N ASN A 93 5.45 11.88 -8.72
CA ASN A 93 5.92 10.71 -9.42
C ASN A 93 4.90 10.34 -10.53
N PRO A 94 5.34 10.13 -11.79
CA PRO A 94 4.45 9.78 -12.89
C PRO A 94 3.59 8.53 -12.65
N LEU A 95 4.05 7.62 -11.77
CA LEU A 95 3.29 6.45 -11.37
C LEU A 95 2.04 6.79 -10.56
N PHE A 96 2.01 7.93 -9.85
CA PHE A 96 0.85 8.36 -9.05
C PHE A 96 -0.43 8.39 -9.89
N GLY A 97 -0.39 8.99 -11.08
CA GLY A 97 -1.53 9.00 -11.99
C GLY A 97 -2.00 7.60 -12.37
N ASN A 98 -1.08 6.66 -12.62
CA ASN A 98 -1.40 5.30 -13.05
C ASN A 98 -1.89 4.37 -11.92
N LEU A 99 -1.65 4.73 -10.65
CA LEU A 99 -2.02 3.92 -9.49
C LEU A 99 -3.48 4.12 -9.05
N PHE A 100 -4.09 5.24 -9.42
CA PHE A 100 -5.46 5.62 -9.05
C PHE A 100 -6.39 5.76 -10.26
N ILE A 101 -5.94 5.45 -11.47
CA ILE A 101 -6.84 5.29 -12.61
C ILE A 101 -7.61 3.98 -12.39
N GLU A 102 -8.73 4.11 -11.68
CA GLU A 102 -9.92 3.36 -12.07
C GLU A 102 -10.06 3.55 -13.58
N GLU A 103 -9.91 2.45 -14.32
CA GLU A 103 -10.45 2.36 -15.65
C GLU A 103 -11.96 2.67 -15.57
N LEU A 104 -12.30 3.95 -15.70
CA LEU A 104 -13.59 4.44 -16.21
C LEU A 104 -13.74 4.09 -17.71
N SER A 105 -13.06 3.03 -18.18
CA SER A 105 -13.30 2.37 -19.47
C SER A 105 -14.41 1.34 -19.29
N LYS A 106 -15.63 1.87 -19.18
CA LYS A 106 -16.95 1.34 -19.61
C LYS A 106 -17.98 2.38 -19.14
N ALA A 107 -18.34 3.41 -19.91
CA ALA A 107 -19.11 3.36 -21.17
C ALA A 107 -20.32 2.42 -21.06
#